data_AF-A0A0C9RWU9-F1
#
_entry.id   AF-A0A0C9RWU9-F1
#
_cell.length_a   1.000
_cell.length_b   1.000
_cell.length_c   1.000
_cell.angle_alpha   90.00
_cell.angle_beta   90.00
_cell.angle_gamma   90.00
#
_symmetry.space_group_name_H-M   'P 1'
#
loop_
_entity.id
_entity.type
_entity.pdbx_description
1 polymer ?
#
loop_
_entity_poly.entity_id
_entity_poly.type
_entity_poly.pdbx_seq_one_letter_code
_entity_poly.pdbx_strand_id
1 'polypeptide(L)'
;MLIGAFASVEVAVFLAPAVVIPMLLFSGFVVTLRAMPRYLHWISYVSFVRYAYEGCMLVIYGYDRPEMECAEPDEWSVPCLFTEPSEFIRFMGLNEVSVEVCATALVAFAVLLNVATYVALRLRVKRTF
;
A
#
# COMPACT_ATOMS: atom_id res chain seq x y z
N MET A 1 0.50 14.33 -7.54
CA MET A 1 0.51 15.76 -7.15
C MET A 1 1.93 16.34 -7.08
N LEU A 2 2.89 15.67 -6.42
CA LEU A 2 4.24 16.24 -6.21
C LEU A 2 5.16 16.22 -7.45
N ILE A 3 5.09 15.16 -8.27
CA ILE A 3 5.96 14.99 -9.45
C ILE A 3 5.70 16.08 -10.51
N GLY A 4 4.44 16.47 -10.72
CA GLY A 4 4.06 17.55 -11.66
C GLY A 4 4.39 18.96 -11.16
N ALA A 5 4.70 19.15 -9.87
CA ALA A 5 5.16 20.43 -9.34
C ALA A 5 6.68 20.63 -9.50
N PHE A 6 7.44 19.53 -9.53
CA PHE A 6 8.90 19.56 -9.66
C PHE A 6 9.39 19.45 -11.10
N ALA A 7 8.73 18.66 -11.96
CA ALA A 7 9.17 18.37 -13.32
C ALA A 7 8.17 18.85 -14.38
N SER A 8 8.62 19.01 -15.64
CA SER A 8 7.74 19.18 -16.79
C SER A 8 6.80 17.97 -16.93
N VAL A 9 5.60 18.20 -17.45
CA VAL A 9 4.54 17.17 -17.55
C VAL A 9 5.03 15.91 -18.26
N GLU A 10 5.86 16.06 -19.30
CA GLU A 10 6.46 14.96 -20.06
C GLU A 10 7.33 14.05 -19.18
N VAL A 11 8.22 14.60 -18.36
CA VAL A 11 9.09 13.82 -17.46
C VAL A 11 8.26 13.17 -16.35
N ALA A 12 7.23 13.86 -15.86
CA ALA A 12 6.37 13.34 -14.80
C ALA A 12 5.62 12.07 -15.21
N VAL A 13 5.19 11.97 -16.48
CA VAL A 13 4.46 10.81 -17.01
C VAL A 13 5.35 9.56 -17.06
N PHE A 14 6.65 9.70 -17.31
CA PHE A 14 7.59 8.56 -17.28
C PHE A 14 8.03 8.20 -15.86
N LEU A 15 8.22 9.20 -14.99
CA LEU A 15 8.69 8.96 -13.62
C LEU A 15 7.62 8.30 -12.74
N ALA A 16 6.34 8.64 -12.95
CA ALA A 16 5.24 8.10 -12.16
C ALA A 16 5.19 6.56 -12.16
N PRO A 17 5.13 5.85 -13.30
CA PRO A 17 5.14 4.39 -13.31
C PRO A 17 6.47 3.82 -12.80
N ALA A 18 7.61 4.47 -13.11
CA ALA A 18 8.92 4.02 -12.63
C ALA A 18 9.03 3.98 -11.10
N VAL A 19 8.31 4.86 -10.40
CA VAL A 19 8.26 4.91 -8.93
C VAL A 19 7.11 4.07 -8.37
N VAL A 20 5.93 4.11 -9.00
CA VAL A 20 4.72 3.42 -8.51
C VAL A 20 4.84 1.90 -8.64
N ILE A 21 5.44 1.39 -9.72
CA ILE A 21 5.62 -0.06 -9.93
C ILE A 21 6.42 -0.70 -8.79
N PRO A 22 7.62 -0.24 -8.42
CA PRO A 22 8.35 -0.83 -7.29
C PRO A 22 7.61 -0.62 -5.96
N MET A 23 6.95 0.52 -5.74
CA MET A 23 6.14 0.73 -4.54
C MET A 23 5.00 -0.29 -4.41
N LEU A 24 4.36 -0.66 -5.53
CA LEU A 24 3.32 -1.70 -5.58
C LEU A 24 3.90 -3.09 -5.35
N LEU A 25 5.01 -3.43 -6.00
CA LEU A 25 5.67 -4.73 -5.86
C LEU A 25 6.04 -5.02 -4.40
N PHE A 26 6.57 -4.03 -3.69
CA PHE A 26 7.00 -4.15 -2.29
C PHE A 26 5.93 -3.71 -1.27
N SER A 27 4.67 -3.58 -1.68
CA SER A 27 3.58 -3.19 -0.77
C SER A 27 2.99 -4.34 0.05
N GLY A 28 3.35 -5.60 -0.24
CA GLY A 28 2.67 -6.77 0.32
C GLY A 28 1.53 -7.31 -0.57
N PHE A 29 1.15 -6.59 -1.64
CA PHE A 29 0.12 -7.00 -2.59
C PHE A 29 0.59 -8.06 -3.59
N VAL A 30 1.70 -7.80 -4.30
CA VAL A 30 2.24 -8.72 -5.32
C VAL A 30 3.17 -9.76 -4.70
N VAL A 31 4.06 -9.31 -3.81
CA VAL A 31 4.97 -10.17 -3.05
C VAL A 31 4.55 -10.09 -1.60
N THR A 32 4.30 -11.25 -0.97
CA THR A 32 3.93 -11.31 0.45
C THR A 32 5.08 -10.78 1.31
N LEU A 33 4.74 -10.15 2.44
CA LEU A 33 5.75 -9.55 3.33
C LEU A 33 6.77 -10.59 3.83
N ARG A 34 6.35 -11.85 3.99
CA ARG A 34 7.20 -12.96 4.43
C ARG A 34 8.22 -13.42 3.38
N ALA A 35 7.89 -13.28 2.10
CA ALA A 35 8.81 -13.61 1.00
C ALA A 35 9.82 -12.49 0.71
N MET A 36 9.66 -11.32 1.37
CA MET A 36 10.49 -10.16 1.09
C MET A 36 11.89 -10.29 1.73
N PRO A 37 12.97 -10.12 0.94
CA PRO A 37 14.32 -10.11 1.47
C PRO A 37 14.53 -8.93 2.45
N ARG A 38 15.27 -9.17 3.54
CA ARG A 38 15.49 -8.18 4.62
C ARG A 38 16.11 -6.86 4.14
N TYR A 39 16.86 -6.86 3.04
CA TYR A 39 17.45 -5.65 2.45
C TYR A 39 16.43 -4.75 1.72
N LEU A 40 15.23 -5.25 1.38
CA LEU A 40 14.16 -4.46 0.74
C LEU A 40 13.08 -4.00 1.73
N HIS A 41 13.15 -4.43 2.99
CA HIS A 41 12.16 -4.11 4.02
C HIS A 41 12.01 -2.60 4.23
N TRP A 42 13.09 -1.82 4.13
CA TRP A 42 13.03 -0.37 4.27
C TRP A 42 12.17 0.31 3.20
N ILE A 43 12.13 -0.24 1.98
CA ILE A 43 11.31 0.29 0.88
C ILE A 43 9.83 0.10 1.19
N SER A 44 9.45 -1.03 1.81
CA SER A 44 8.06 -1.28 2.18
C SER A 44 7.57 -0.31 3.25
N TYR A 45 8.42 0.10 4.20
CA TYR A 45 8.07 1.12 5.21
C TYR A 45 7.86 2.52 4.63
N VAL A 46 8.51 2.84 3.50
CA VAL A 46 8.35 4.12 2.79
C VAL A 46 7.12 4.10 1.86
N SER A 47 6.64 2.92 1.47
CA SER A 47 5.51 2.77 0.57
C SER A 47 4.19 3.02 1.30
N PHE A 48 3.52 4.13 1.00
CA PHE A 48 2.15 4.39 1.47
C PHE A 48 1.17 3.27 1.06
N VAL A 49 1.45 2.60 -0.06
CA VAL A 49 0.63 1.50 -0.59
C VAL A 49 0.63 0.31 0.38
N ARG A 50 1.74 0.06 1.10
CA ARG A 50 1.81 -1.00 2.12
C ARG A 50 0.76 -0.79 3.21
N TYR A 51 0.75 0.40 3.81
CA TYR A 51 -0.20 0.73 4.89
C TYR A 51 -1.65 0.73 4.40
N ALA A 52 -1.90 1.15 3.16
CA ALA A 52 -3.22 1.04 2.54
C ALA A 52 -3.66 -0.41 2.37
N TYR A 53 -2.79 -1.27 1.84
CA TYR A 53 -3.10 -2.67 1.60
C TYR A 53 -3.32 -3.43 2.92
N GLU A 54 -2.40 -3.31 3.87
CA GLU A 54 -2.48 -3.95 5.19
C GLU A 54 -3.72 -3.48 5.95
N GLY A 55 -4.00 -2.17 5.97
CA GLY A 55 -5.20 -1.61 6.59
C GLY A 55 -6.50 -2.13 5.96
N CYS A 56 -6.58 -2.17 4.62
CA CYS A 56 -7.75 -2.72 3.93
C CYS A 56 -7.97 -4.19 4.26
N MET A 57 -6.91 -5.00 4.24
CA MET A 57 -7.01 -6.43 4.53
C MET A 57 -7.41 -6.70 5.98
N LEU A 58 -6.90 -5.93 6.94
CA LEU A 58 -7.30 -6.01 8.34
C LEU A 58 -8.76 -5.60 8.57
N VAL A 59 -9.28 -4.62 7.81
CA VAL A 59 -10.70 -4.21 7.93
C VAL A 59 -11.65 -5.27 7.34
N ILE A 60 -11.25 -5.93 6.27
CA ILE A 60 -12.07 -6.94 5.58
C ILE A 60 -12.02 -8.29 6.33
N TYR A 61 -10.82 -8.76 6.67
CA TYR A 61 -10.57 -10.11 7.17
C TYR A 61 -10.15 -10.17 8.66
N GLY A 62 -9.83 -9.03 9.28
CA GLY A 62 -9.40 -8.99 10.69
C GLY A 62 -10.55 -8.81 11.67
N TYR A 63 -10.24 -8.65 12.97
CA TYR A 63 -11.22 -8.37 14.05
C TYR A 63 -12.33 -9.42 14.20
N ASP A 64 -11.96 -10.70 14.36
CA ASP A 64 -12.87 -11.82 14.65
C ASP A 64 -14.11 -11.85 13.73
N ARG A 65 -13.87 -11.68 12.43
CA ARG A 65 -14.91 -11.79 11.40
C ARG A 65 -15.40 -13.23 11.27
N PRO A 66 -16.68 -13.42 10.89
CA PRO A 66 -17.22 -14.75 10.65
C PRO A 66 -16.44 -15.45 9.53
N GLU A 67 -16.48 -16.78 9.57
CA GLU A 67 -15.90 -17.63 8.54
C GLU A 67 -16.39 -17.26 7.14
N MET A 68 -15.52 -17.42 6.15
CA MET A 68 -15.85 -17.07 4.77
C MET A 68 -16.84 -18.09 4.19
N GLU A 69 -17.83 -17.60 3.44
CA GLU A 69 -18.77 -18.45 2.73
C GLU A 69 -18.04 -19.18 1.59
N CYS A 70 -17.63 -20.42 1.85
CA CYS A 70 -17.09 -21.31 0.84
C CYS A 70 -18.24 -21.95 0.06
N ALA A 71 -18.17 -21.91 -1.27
CA ALA A 71 -19.08 -22.70 -2.10
C ALA A 71 -18.88 -24.18 -1.79
N GLU A 72 -19.98 -24.95 -1.76
CA GLU A 72 -19.89 -26.40 -1.67
C GLU A 72 -19.05 -26.93 -2.83
N PRO A 73 -18.15 -27.90 -2.60
CA PRO A 73 -17.23 -28.38 -3.62
C PRO A 73 -17.99 -29.11 -4.74
N ASP A 74 -18.35 -28.37 -5.78
CA ASP A 74 -18.76 -28.85 -7.09
C ASP A 74 -17.55 -29.04 -8.03
N GLU A 75 -17.73 -29.78 -9.12
CA GLU A 75 -16.67 -30.20 -10.05
C GLU A 75 -15.90 -29.04 -10.70
N TRP A 76 -16.41 -27.80 -10.61
CA TRP A 76 -15.80 -26.58 -11.15
C TRP A 76 -15.33 -25.57 -10.08
N SER A 77 -15.63 -25.79 -8.79
CA SER A 77 -15.18 -24.87 -7.74
C SER A 77 -13.79 -25.22 -7.20
N VAL A 78 -13.02 -24.17 -6.96
CA VAL A 78 -11.69 -24.27 -6.36
C VAL A 78 -11.87 -24.68 -4.89
N PRO A 79 -11.17 -25.71 -4.39
CA PRO A 79 -11.25 -26.08 -2.99
C PRO A 79 -10.88 -24.88 -2.11
N CYS A 80 -11.69 -24.60 -1.09
CA CYS A 80 -11.50 -23.47 -0.20
C CYS A 80 -10.20 -23.65 0.60
N LEU A 81 -9.16 -22.87 0.26
CA LEU A 81 -7.84 -22.98 0.89
C LEU A 81 -7.80 -22.30 2.27
N PHE A 82 -8.68 -21.35 2.51
CA PHE A 82 -8.78 -20.59 3.76
C PHE A 82 -10.25 -20.46 4.14
N THR A 83 -10.67 -21.14 5.20
CA THR A 83 -12.01 -20.98 5.80
C THR A 83 -11.99 -19.84 6.82
N GLU A 84 -10.90 -19.77 7.60
CA GLU A 84 -10.69 -18.75 8.60
C GLU A 84 -9.96 -17.53 8.01
N PRO A 85 -10.51 -16.32 8.14
CA PRO A 85 -9.87 -15.11 7.61
C PRO A 85 -8.60 -14.72 8.38
N SER A 86 -8.47 -15.16 9.64
CA SER A 86 -7.27 -15.02 10.46
C SER A 86 -6.06 -15.76 9.88
N GLU A 87 -6.27 -16.97 9.34
CA GLU A 87 -5.23 -17.76 8.70
C GLU A 87 -4.74 -17.11 7.40
N PHE A 88 -5.66 -16.53 6.63
CA PHE A 88 -5.32 -15.79 5.42
C PHE A 88 -4.43 -14.57 5.73
N ILE A 89 -4.80 -13.75 6.72
CA ILE A 89 -3.99 -12.58 7.14
C ILE A 89 -2.61 -13.03 7.61
N ARG A 90 -2.54 -14.11 8.40
CA ARG A 90 -1.27 -14.69 8.87
C ARG A 90 -0.43 -15.23 7.70
N PHE A 91 -1.08 -15.81 6.69
CA PHE A 91 -0.39 -16.30 5.50
C PHE A 91 0.21 -15.16 4.66
N MET A 92 -0.51 -14.05 4.53
CA MET A 92 -0.01 -12.87 3.81
C MET A 92 1.04 -12.08 4.60
N GLY A 93 1.07 -12.25 5.93
CA GLY A 93 2.00 -11.57 6.84
C GLY A 93 1.55 -10.16 7.24
N LEU A 94 0.23 -9.89 7.24
CA LEU A 94 -0.36 -8.55 7.39
C LEU A 94 -0.77 -8.22 8.84
N ASN A 95 -0.13 -8.87 9.83
CA ASN A 95 -0.44 -8.71 11.26
C ASN A 95 0.70 -8.00 12.01
N GLU A 96 1.41 -7.08 11.34
CA GLU A 96 2.48 -6.31 11.96
C GLU A 96 1.95 -5.03 12.64
N VAL A 97 0.88 -4.44 12.11
CA VAL A 97 0.35 -3.16 12.59
C VAL A 97 -1.18 -3.12 12.62
N SER A 98 -1.75 -2.40 13.58
CA SER A 98 -3.20 -2.19 13.69
C SER A 98 -3.74 -1.22 12.65
N VAL A 99 -5.04 -1.30 12.32
CA VAL A 99 -5.71 -0.40 11.37
C VAL A 99 -5.57 1.07 11.74
N GLU A 100 -5.56 1.42 13.03
CA GLU A 100 -5.38 2.80 13.49
C GLU A 100 -4.01 3.37 13.09
N VAL A 101 -2.95 2.56 13.20
CA VAL A 101 -1.60 2.94 12.79
C VAL A 101 -1.53 3.06 11.27
N CYS A 102 -2.16 2.14 10.53
CA CYS A 102 -2.25 2.25 9.07
C CYS A 102 -2.98 3.53 8.63
N ALA A 103 -4.11 3.85 9.25
CA ALA A 103 -4.90 5.04 8.95
C ALA A 103 -4.14 6.33 9.27
N THR A 104 -3.52 6.42 10.46
CA THR A 104 -2.72 7.58 10.85
C THR A 104 -1.50 7.77 9.97
N ALA A 105 -0.80 6.69 9.59
CA ALA A 105 0.32 6.75 8.66
C ALA A 105 -0.10 7.28 7.28
N LEU A 106 -1.22 6.80 6.73
CA LEU A 106 -1.74 7.28 5.45
C LEU A 106 -2.11 8.77 5.47
N VAL A 107 -2.76 9.23 6.54
CA VAL A 107 -3.09 10.64 6.72
C VAL A 107 -1.81 11.48 6.83
N ALA A 108 -0.82 11.01 7.60
CA ALA A 108 0.47 11.68 7.71
C ALA A 108 1.17 11.80 6.36
N PHE A 109 1.22 10.72 5.57
CA PHE A 109 1.77 10.74 4.21
C PHE A 109 1.02 11.71 3.29
N ALA A 110 -0.31 11.73 3.33
CA ALA A 110 -1.11 12.66 2.53
C ALA A 110 -0.79 14.12 2.89
N VAL A 111 -0.71 14.45 4.19
CA VAL A 111 -0.35 15.79 4.65
C VAL A 111 1.07 16.16 4.22
N LEU A 112 2.05 15.28 4.42
CA LEU A 112 3.43 15.50 4.01
C LEU A 112 3.56 15.77 2.51
N LEU A 113 2.89 14.98 1.67
CA LEU A 113 2.90 15.17 0.22
C LEU A 113 2.22 16.49 -0.19
N ASN A 114 1.14 16.88 0.48
CA ASN A 114 0.47 18.16 0.23
C ASN A 114 1.37 19.34 0.64
N VAL A 115 1.97 19.30 1.83
CA VAL A 115 2.90 20.33 2.31
C VAL A 115 4.10 20.44 1.37
N ALA A 116 4.71 19.33 1.00
CA ALA A 116 5.86 19.33 0.09
C ALA A 116 5.49 19.84 -1.32
N THR A 117 4.29 19.53 -1.82
CA THR A 117 3.77 20.09 -3.09
C THR A 117 3.57 21.60 -2.97
N TYR A 118 2.98 22.07 -1.88
CA TYR A 118 2.79 23.49 -1.62
C TYR A 118 4.12 24.24 -1.52
N VAL A 119 5.11 23.69 -0.82
CA VAL A 119 6.47 24.25 -0.74
C VAL A 119 7.13 24.27 -2.11
N ALA A 120 7.02 23.19 -2.89
CA ALA A 120 7.56 23.14 -4.25
C ALA A 120 6.95 24.22 -5.16
N LEU A 121 5.62 24.39 -5.09
CA LEU A 121 4.90 25.45 -5.81
C LEU A 121 5.34 26.84 -5.36
N ARG A 122 5.45 27.09 -4.05
CA ARG A 122 5.95 28.35 -3.48
C ARG A 122 7.37 28.66 -3.95
N LEU A 123 8.26 27.66 -3.99
CA LEU A 123 9.64 27.82 -4.45
C LEU A 123 9.73 28.08 -5.96
N ARG A 124 8.87 27.43 -6.76
CA ARG A 124 8.76 27.69 -8.21
C ARG A 124 8.30 29.13 -8.46
N VAL A 125 7.23 29.58 -7.80
CA VAL A 125 6.71 30.95 -7.94
C VAL A 125 7.77 31.99 -7.54
N LYS A 126 8.51 31.77 -6.44
CA LYS A 126 9.61 32.67 -6.02
C LYS A 126 10.83 32.66 -6.94
N ARG A 127 11.04 31.61 -7.75
CA ARG A 127 12.15 31.54 -8.72
C ARG A 127 11.84 32.20 -10.06
N THR A 128 10.56 32.49 -10.34
CA THR A 128 10.12 33.11 -11.60
C THR A 128 10.07 34.65 -11.51
N PHE A 129 10.17 35.22 -10.30
CA PHE A 129 10.48 36.63 -10.05
C PHE A 129 11.97 36.79 -9.75
#